data_AF-A0A1B0GHC2-F1
#
_entry.id   AF-A0A1B0GHC2-F1
#
_cell.length_a   1.000
_cell.length_b   1.000
_cell.length_c   1.000
_cell.angle_alpha   90.00
_cell.angle_beta   90.00
_cell.angle_gamma   90.00
#
_symmetry.space_group_name_H-M   'P 1'
#
loop_
_entity.id
_entity.type
_entity.pdbx_description
1 polymer ?
#
loop_
_entity_poly.entity_id
_entity_poly.type
_entity_poly.pdbx_seq_one_letter_code
_entity_poly.pdbx_strand_id
1 'polypeptide(L)'
;MAVNEEPRRMFEVFLQRKLNVLHGAVLGSGKVTEQELLEAYRQYQDDGEIRVPAPDTTERNNQRLIFGSAILLFILVATPLISIVLEQAIATRCLVPNNYLVWEATRPISDCDFCRGVHGPLIFGNLTKEEFRPYAYSSQPIILKNAISHWPATKLLNYTFLRDLYGKIPGALDSVQSDCQFLHFKSNFLTLRDVFSMSQSRAEFRKGELPWYVGWSNCHPQILYGTTEALPKTSLPSRRR
;
A
#
# COMPACT_ATOMS: atom_id res chain seq x y z
N MET A 1 -30.95 80.17 -55.32
CA MET A 1 -29.62 80.25 -54.69
C MET A 1 -29.56 79.19 -53.60
N ALA A 2 -28.55 78.32 -53.71
CA ALA A 2 -27.97 77.38 -52.74
C ALA A 2 -28.88 76.67 -51.72
N VAL A 3 -28.97 75.35 -51.90
CA VAL A 3 -29.71 74.38 -51.10
C VAL A 3 -29.08 74.20 -49.73
N ASN A 4 -29.89 74.17 -48.67
CA ASN A 4 -29.46 73.72 -47.35
C ASN A 4 -29.51 72.17 -47.30
N GLU A 5 -28.60 71.54 -48.06
CA GLU A 5 -28.56 70.09 -48.34
C GLU A 5 -27.65 69.32 -47.37
N GLU A 6 -26.82 70.03 -46.61
CA GLU A 6 -25.77 69.49 -45.76
C GLU A 6 -26.27 68.65 -44.56
N PRO A 7 -27.25 69.12 -43.74
CA PRO A 7 -27.69 68.36 -42.56
C PRO A 7 -28.48 67.09 -42.94
N ARG A 8 -29.17 67.09 -44.08
CA ARG A 8 -29.89 65.91 -44.58
C ARG A 8 -28.93 64.82 -45.08
N ARG A 9 -27.87 65.21 -45.81
CA ARG A 9 -26.82 64.28 -46.24
C ARG A 9 -26.05 63.70 -45.05
N MET A 10 -25.75 64.52 -44.05
CA MET A 10 -25.01 64.06 -42.87
C MET A 10 -25.83 63.07 -42.04
N PHE A 11 -27.14 63.29 -41.92
CA PHE A 11 -28.05 62.38 -41.23
C PHE A 11 -28.20 61.03 -41.96
N GLU A 12 -28.35 61.04 -43.30
CA GLU A 12 -28.38 59.83 -44.14
C GLU A 12 -27.09 59.01 -43.98
N VAL A 13 -25.91 59.65 -44.09
CA VAL A 13 -24.62 58.97 -43.94
C VAL A 13 -24.44 58.39 -42.54
N PHE A 14 -24.90 59.11 -41.51
CA PHE A 14 -24.86 58.62 -40.13
C PHE A 14 -25.77 57.41 -39.92
N LEU A 15 -27.00 57.46 -40.44
CA LEU A 15 -27.96 56.36 -40.41
C LEU A 15 -27.41 55.13 -41.11
N GLN A 16 -26.86 55.30 -42.31
CA GLN A 16 -26.33 54.20 -43.12
C GLN A 16 -25.11 53.55 -42.46
N ARG A 17 -24.26 54.34 -41.81
CA ARG A 17 -23.13 53.83 -41.01
C ARG A 17 -23.59 53.05 -39.78
N LYS A 18 -24.61 53.55 -39.07
CA LYS A 18 -25.22 52.84 -37.93
C LYS A 18 -25.88 51.53 -38.38
N LEU A 19 -26.55 51.52 -39.53
CA LEU A 19 -27.19 50.34 -40.11
C LEU A 19 -26.15 49.27 -40.44
N ASN A 20 -25.04 49.65 -41.09
CA ASN A 20 -23.97 48.71 -41.44
C ASN A 20 -23.26 48.11 -40.22
N VAL A 21 -23.08 48.91 -39.15
CA VAL A 21 -22.53 48.42 -37.87
C VAL A 21 -23.48 47.40 -37.23
N LEU A 22 -24.79 47.66 -37.26
CA LEU A 22 -25.79 46.71 -36.77
C LEU A 22 -25.74 45.40 -37.58
N HIS A 23 -25.67 45.50 -38.91
CA HIS A 23 -25.63 44.35 -39.80
C HIS A 23 -24.40 43.47 -39.55
N GLY A 24 -23.22 44.09 -39.42
CA GLY A 24 -21.97 43.37 -39.13
C GLY A 24 -21.95 42.72 -37.75
N ALA A 25 -22.50 43.39 -36.73
CA ALA A 25 -22.60 42.83 -35.38
C ALA A 25 -23.56 41.63 -35.30
N VAL A 26 -24.66 41.65 -36.07
CA VAL A 26 -25.62 40.55 -36.14
C VAL A 26 -25.03 39.34 -36.86
N LEU A 27 -24.39 39.54 -38.03
CA LEU A 27 -23.71 38.47 -38.78
C LEU A 27 -22.55 37.86 -37.98
N GLY A 28 -21.79 38.68 -37.24
CA GLY A 28 -20.69 38.23 -36.38
C GLY A 28 -21.12 37.40 -35.18
N SER A 29 -22.42 37.40 -34.82
CA SER A 29 -22.95 36.59 -33.71
C SER A 29 -23.11 35.10 -34.05
N GLY A 30 -23.00 34.73 -35.34
CA GLY A 30 -23.15 33.35 -35.82
C GLY A 30 -24.56 32.75 -35.67
N LYS A 31 -25.53 33.55 -35.21
CA LYS A 31 -26.92 33.12 -35.00
C LYS A 31 -27.84 33.37 -36.20
N VAL A 32 -27.38 34.15 -37.17
CA VAL A 32 -28.13 34.50 -38.39
C VAL A 32 -27.15 34.48 -39.56
N THR A 33 -27.52 33.79 -40.62
CA THR A 33 -26.72 33.68 -41.85
C THR A 33 -27.06 34.81 -42.84
N GLU A 34 -26.13 35.10 -43.76
CA GLU A 34 -26.34 36.12 -44.79
C GLU A 34 -27.53 35.78 -45.70
N GLN A 35 -27.78 34.49 -45.94
CA GLN A 35 -28.93 34.01 -46.71
C GLN A 35 -30.26 34.30 -46.00
N GLU A 36 -30.35 34.05 -44.69
CA GLU A 36 -31.56 34.34 -43.90
C GLU A 36 -31.87 35.85 -43.85
N LEU A 37 -30.84 36.70 -43.80
CA LEU A 37 -30.99 38.16 -43.87
C LEU A 37 -31.48 38.63 -45.25
N LEU A 38 -30.94 38.06 -46.33
CA LEU A 38 -31.37 38.35 -47.70
C LEU A 38 -32.79 37.85 -47.98
N GLU A 39 -33.19 36.73 -47.39
CA GLU A 39 -34.55 36.20 -47.48
C GLU A 39 -35.54 37.07 -46.69
N ALA A 40 -35.19 37.48 -45.46
CA ALA A 40 -36.02 38.39 -44.66
C ALA A 40 -36.19 39.77 -45.33
N TYR A 41 -35.13 40.30 -45.98
CA TYR A 41 -35.21 41.55 -46.73
C TYR A 41 -36.12 41.43 -47.96
N ARG A 42 -36.00 40.33 -48.72
CA ARG A 42 -36.89 40.04 -49.86
C ARG A 42 -38.34 39.91 -49.42
N GLN A 43 -38.59 39.17 -48.34
CA GLN A 43 -39.93 38.98 -47.80
C GLN A 43 -40.57 40.30 -47.32
N TYR A 44 -39.80 41.20 -46.71
CA TYR A 44 -40.28 42.53 -46.33
C TYR A 44 -40.67 43.39 -47.53
N GLN A 45 -39.94 43.26 -48.65
CA GLN A 45 -40.23 44.00 -49.87
C GLN A 45 -41.54 43.59 -50.54
N ASP A 46 -41.89 42.31 -50.46
CA ASP A 46 -43.11 41.76 -51.09
C ASP A 46 -44.37 41.99 -50.22
N ASP A 47 -44.27 41.80 -48.89
CA ASP A 47 -45.43 41.76 -48.01
C ASP A 47 -45.56 42.97 -47.05
N GLY A 48 -44.52 43.82 -46.96
CA GLY A 48 -44.48 44.99 -46.08
C GLY A 48 -44.36 44.69 -44.58
N GLU A 49 -44.22 43.43 -44.17
CA GLU A 49 -44.18 43.00 -42.77
C GLU A 49 -43.05 41.99 -42.50
N ILE A 50 -42.25 42.23 -41.44
CA ILE A 50 -41.16 41.31 -41.04
C ILE A 50 -41.74 40.27 -40.07
N ARG A 51 -41.89 39.01 -40.50
CA ARG A 51 -42.23 37.90 -39.59
C ARG A 51 -40.97 37.35 -38.95
N VAL A 52 -40.81 37.59 -37.65
CA VAL A 52 -39.73 36.98 -36.87
C VAL A 52 -40.14 35.54 -36.49
N PRO A 53 -39.36 34.51 -36.84
CA PRO A 53 -39.64 33.16 -36.39
C PRO A 53 -39.56 33.09 -34.85
N ALA A 54 -40.60 32.52 -34.22
CA ALA A 54 -40.63 32.34 -32.78
C ALA A 54 -39.41 31.51 -32.33
N PRO A 55 -38.74 31.86 -31.21
CA PRO A 55 -37.54 31.15 -30.78
C PRO A 55 -37.87 29.69 -30.50
N ASP A 56 -37.12 28.77 -31.12
CA ASP A 56 -37.27 27.33 -30.88
C ASP A 56 -36.81 26.98 -29.46
N THR A 57 -37.78 27.01 -28.55
CA THR A 57 -37.60 26.67 -27.13
C THR A 57 -37.72 25.17 -26.89
N THR A 58 -38.31 24.43 -27.84
CA THR A 58 -38.61 23.00 -27.72
C THR A 58 -37.35 22.17 -27.92
N GLU A 59 -36.55 22.46 -28.96
CA GLU A 59 -35.24 21.83 -29.20
C GLU A 59 -34.30 22.03 -28.00
N ARG A 60 -34.20 23.27 -27.49
CA ARG A 60 -33.32 23.61 -26.36
C ARG A 60 -33.77 22.96 -25.05
N ASN A 61 -35.07 22.87 -24.80
CA ASN A 61 -35.61 22.23 -23.60
C ASN A 61 -35.47 20.71 -23.67
N ASN A 62 -35.73 20.09 -24.83
CA ASN A 62 -35.48 18.66 -25.04
C ASN A 62 -34.01 18.32 -24.85
N GLN A 63 -33.10 19.15 -25.37
CA GLN A 63 -31.67 18.92 -25.20
C GLN A 63 -31.24 19.03 -23.73
N ARG A 64 -31.76 20.01 -22.97
CA ARG A 64 -31.55 20.11 -21.52
C ARG A 64 -32.13 18.94 -20.74
N LEU A 65 -33.32 18.47 -21.13
CA LEU A 65 -33.97 17.29 -20.54
C LEU A 65 -33.15 16.03 -20.83
N ILE A 66 -32.65 15.86 -22.05
CA ILE A 66 -31.81 14.72 -22.44
C ILE A 66 -30.49 14.75 -21.66
N PHE A 67 -29.78 15.87 -21.64
CA PHE A 67 -28.53 15.99 -20.86
C PHE A 67 -28.77 15.83 -19.35
N GLY A 68 -29.84 16.41 -18.81
CA GLY A 68 -30.21 16.25 -17.41
C GLY A 68 -30.55 14.80 -17.06
N SER A 69 -31.32 14.12 -17.92
CA SER A 69 -31.67 12.70 -17.74
C SER A 69 -30.45 11.79 -17.86
N ALA A 70 -29.51 12.09 -18.76
CA ALA A 70 -28.27 11.33 -18.92
C ALA A 70 -27.35 11.49 -17.69
N ILE A 71 -27.23 12.70 -17.14
CA ILE A 71 -26.47 12.95 -15.90
C ILE A 71 -27.12 12.24 -14.71
N LEU A 72 -28.45 12.31 -14.59
CA LEU A 72 -29.18 11.63 -13.53
C LEU A 72 -29.00 10.11 -13.62
N LEU A 73 -29.10 9.54 -14.82
CA LEU A 73 -28.85 8.12 -15.07
C LEU A 73 -27.41 7.74 -14.72
N PHE A 74 -26.44 8.57 -15.09
CA PHE A 74 -25.03 8.34 -14.75
C PHE A 74 -24.82 8.33 -13.24
N ILE A 75 -25.42 9.26 -12.49
CA ILE A 75 -25.33 9.29 -11.02
C ILE A 75 -25.99 8.04 -10.43
N LEU A 76 -27.20 7.70 -10.86
CA LEU A 76 -27.93 6.52 -10.37
C LEU A 76 -27.19 5.20 -10.60
N VAL A 77 -26.37 5.11 -11.64
CA VAL A 77 -25.57 3.91 -11.95
C VAL A 77 -24.19 3.97 -11.30
N ALA A 78 -23.51 5.13 -11.33
CA ALA A 78 -22.14 5.28 -10.82
C ALA A 78 -22.09 5.24 -9.29
N THR A 79 -23.06 5.86 -8.60
CA THR A 79 -23.11 5.89 -7.14
C THR A 79 -23.15 4.49 -6.50
N PRO A 80 -24.06 3.56 -6.88
CA PRO A 80 -24.06 2.23 -6.29
C PRO A 80 -22.79 1.42 -6.64
N LEU A 81 -22.25 1.59 -7.85
CA LEU A 81 -20.97 0.96 -8.24
C LEU A 81 -19.81 1.45 -7.35
N ILE A 82 -19.74 2.76 -7.11
CA ILE A 82 -18.73 3.36 -6.24
C ILE A 82 -18.93 2.89 -4.79
N SER A 83 -20.17 2.85 -4.29
CA SER A 83 -20.48 2.37 -2.95
C SER A 83 -20.07 0.91 -2.76
N ILE A 84 -20.34 0.03 -3.73
CA ILE A 84 -19.93 -1.38 -3.67
C ILE A 84 -18.40 -1.50 -3.63
N VAL A 85 -17.69 -0.78 -4.50
CA VAL A 85 -16.22 -0.81 -4.52
C VAL A 85 -15.64 -0.27 -3.22
N LEU A 86 -16.21 0.81 -2.69
CA LEU A 86 -15.78 1.43 -1.44
C LEU A 86 -16.05 0.53 -0.23
N GLU A 87 -17.21 -0.13 -0.18
CA GLU A 87 -17.53 -1.11 0.87
C GLU A 87 -16.58 -2.31 0.82
N GLN A 88 -16.26 -2.83 -0.37
CA GLN A 88 -15.27 -3.90 -0.52
C GLN A 88 -13.87 -3.46 -0.07
N ALA A 89 -13.45 -2.25 -0.44
CA ALA A 89 -12.16 -1.71 -0.06
C ALA A 89 -12.05 -1.45 1.46
N ILE A 90 -13.13 -0.98 2.10
CA ILE A 90 -13.19 -0.76 3.56
C ILE A 90 -13.33 -2.10 4.30
N ALA A 91 -14.05 -3.08 3.74
CA ALA A 91 -14.23 -4.40 4.33
C ALA A 91 -12.93 -5.23 4.30
N THR A 92 -12.05 -5.02 3.31
CA THR A 92 -10.73 -5.65 3.30
C THR A 92 -9.85 -5.08 4.40
N ARG A 93 -9.41 -5.95 5.32
CA ARG A 93 -8.48 -5.57 6.41
C ARG A 93 -7.13 -5.05 5.91
N CYS A 94 -6.71 -5.45 4.71
CA CYS A 94 -5.47 -5.02 4.10
C CYS A 94 -5.70 -4.74 2.60
N LEU A 95 -5.67 -3.46 2.20
CA LEU A 95 -5.74 -3.05 0.79
C LEU A 95 -4.46 -3.45 0.03
N VAL A 96 -3.33 -3.48 0.73
CA VAL A 96 -2.02 -3.84 0.20
C VAL A 96 -1.54 -5.12 0.89
N PRO A 97 -1.13 -6.16 0.15
CA PRO A 97 -0.61 -7.39 0.74
C PRO A 97 0.71 -7.12 1.46
N ASN A 98 0.88 -7.67 2.66
CA ASN A 98 2.12 -7.59 3.43
C ASN A 98 3.18 -8.59 2.91
N ASN A 99 3.62 -8.41 1.67
CA ASN A 99 4.68 -9.20 1.07
C ASN A 99 6.06 -8.58 1.35
N TYR A 100 7.14 -9.30 1.01
CA TYR A 100 8.51 -8.87 1.28
C TYR A 100 8.83 -7.47 0.72
N LEU A 101 8.32 -7.16 -0.48
CA LEU A 101 8.55 -5.87 -1.13
C LEU A 101 7.89 -4.72 -0.34
N VAL A 102 6.62 -4.88 0.04
CA VAL A 102 5.90 -3.88 0.82
C VAL A 102 6.54 -3.72 2.20
N TRP A 103 6.96 -4.83 2.83
CA TRP A 103 7.62 -4.80 4.12
C TRP A 103 8.97 -4.07 4.09
N GLU A 104 9.80 -4.33 3.08
CA GLU A 104 11.10 -3.65 2.95
C GLU A 104 10.93 -2.17 2.53
N ALA A 105 9.97 -1.87 1.65
CA ALA A 105 9.68 -0.50 1.23
C ALA A 105 9.06 0.36 2.33
N THR A 106 8.27 -0.23 3.24
CA THR A 106 7.64 0.46 4.38
C THR A 106 8.47 0.36 5.66
N ARG A 107 9.60 -0.35 5.64
CA ARG A 107 10.52 -0.41 6.76
C ARG A 107 11.02 1.01 7.07
N PRO A 108 10.87 1.50 8.31
CA PRO A 108 11.38 2.80 8.67
C PRO A 108 12.91 2.85 8.54
N ILE A 109 13.43 4.01 8.17
CA ILE A 109 14.88 4.25 8.18
C ILE A 109 15.37 4.05 9.61
N SER A 110 16.35 3.16 9.78
CA SER A 110 16.92 2.87 11.09
C SER A 110 17.83 4.01 11.51
N ASP A 111 17.62 4.55 12.72
CA ASP A 111 18.56 5.46 13.35
C ASP A 111 19.80 4.67 13.78
N CYS A 112 20.96 4.92 13.17
CA CYS A 112 22.18 4.20 13.50
C CYS A 112 22.89 4.73 14.76
N ASP A 113 22.37 5.78 15.41
CA ASP A 113 23.04 6.41 16.55
C ASP A 113 23.13 5.50 17.77
N PHE A 114 22.28 4.50 17.89
CA PHE A 114 22.38 3.48 18.95
C PHE A 114 23.66 2.63 18.85
N CYS A 115 24.31 2.59 17.69
CA CYS A 115 25.60 1.93 17.48
C CYS A 115 26.80 2.81 17.85
N ARG A 116 26.58 4.12 18.08
CA ARG A 116 27.68 5.08 18.29
C ARG A 116 28.41 4.75 19.59
N GLY A 117 29.75 4.60 19.50
CA GLY A 117 30.59 4.28 20.66
C GLY A 117 30.48 2.84 21.16
N VAL A 118 29.83 1.94 20.43
CA VAL A 118 29.79 0.51 20.74
C VAL A 118 31.02 -0.17 20.15
N HIS A 119 32.02 -0.44 20.99
CA HIS A 119 33.27 -1.13 20.59
C HIS A 119 33.22 -2.66 20.78
N GLY A 120 32.23 -3.15 21.52
CA GLY A 120 32.08 -4.56 21.84
C GLY A 120 31.07 -4.79 22.95
N PRO A 121 30.82 -6.06 23.30
CA PRO A 121 29.88 -6.40 24.36
C PRO A 121 30.45 -6.09 25.75
N LEU A 122 29.60 -5.57 26.64
CA LEU A 122 29.92 -5.51 28.06
C LEU A 122 29.83 -6.91 28.66
N ILE A 123 30.78 -7.28 29.50
CA ILE A 123 30.87 -8.63 30.07
C ILE A 123 30.66 -8.56 31.58
N PHE A 124 29.59 -9.19 32.06
CA PHE A 124 29.29 -9.31 33.49
C PHE A 124 29.42 -10.77 33.95
N GLY A 125 29.68 -10.97 35.24
CA GLY A 125 29.70 -12.29 35.89
C GLY A 125 28.35 -12.62 36.51
N ASN A 126 28.05 -12.00 37.66
CA ASN A 126 26.73 -12.01 38.26
C ASN A 126 26.18 -10.58 38.20
N LEU A 127 24.88 -10.44 37.92
CA LEU A 127 24.26 -9.14 37.70
C LEU A 127 22.87 -9.13 38.30
N THR A 128 22.61 -8.21 39.22
CA THR A 128 21.28 -7.98 39.77
C THR A 128 20.41 -7.17 38.80
N LYS A 129 19.10 -7.16 39.04
CA LYS A 129 18.15 -6.39 38.20
C LYS A 129 18.44 -4.89 38.29
N GLU A 130 18.81 -4.42 39.48
CA GLU A 130 19.11 -3.02 39.79
C GLU A 130 20.36 -2.56 39.06
N GLU A 131 21.40 -3.40 39.03
CA GLU A 131 22.64 -3.16 38.28
C GLU A 131 22.45 -3.26 36.76
N PHE A 132 21.53 -4.11 36.30
CA PHE A 132 21.19 -4.22 34.87
C PHE A 132 20.33 -3.05 34.35
N ARG A 133 19.56 -2.40 35.23
CA ARG A 133 18.58 -1.36 34.86
C ARG A 133 19.13 -0.25 33.95
N PRO A 134 20.36 0.29 34.16
CA PRO A 134 20.92 1.32 33.29
C PRO A 134 21.21 0.82 31.86
N TYR A 135 21.39 -0.49 31.67
CA TYR A 135 21.77 -1.08 30.39
C TYR A 135 20.60 -1.68 29.61
N ALA A 136 19.47 -1.94 30.25
CA ALA A 136 18.29 -2.57 29.63
C ALA A 136 17.81 -1.86 28.34
N TYR A 137 18.07 -0.56 28.23
CA TYR A 137 17.66 0.29 27.10
C TYR A 137 18.83 1.06 26.48
N SER A 138 20.08 0.68 26.76
CA SER A 138 21.26 1.38 26.24
C SER A 138 21.67 0.95 24.83
N SER A 139 21.00 -0.06 24.26
CA SER A 139 21.35 -0.69 22.98
C SER A 139 22.77 -1.28 22.92
N GLN A 140 23.44 -1.41 24.07
CA GLN A 140 24.75 -2.03 24.17
C GLN A 140 24.60 -3.55 24.30
N PRO A 141 25.34 -4.33 23.49
CA PRO A 141 25.33 -5.79 23.63
C PRO A 141 25.96 -6.20 24.96
N ILE A 142 25.37 -7.18 25.63
CA ILE A 142 25.82 -7.66 26.94
C ILE A 142 26.01 -9.18 26.93
N ILE A 143 27.10 -9.64 27.53
CA ILE A 143 27.36 -11.04 27.81
C ILE A 143 27.35 -11.24 29.33
N LEU A 144 26.43 -12.07 29.81
CA LEU A 144 26.39 -12.52 31.20
C LEU A 144 27.03 -13.91 31.30
N LYS A 145 28.23 -13.98 31.88
CA LYS A 145 28.94 -15.24 32.09
C LYS A 145 28.23 -16.06 33.18
N ASN A 146 28.28 -17.39 33.07
CA ASN A 146 27.76 -18.31 34.08
C ASN A 146 26.25 -18.22 34.38
N ALA A 147 25.47 -17.41 33.65
CA ALA A 147 24.03 -17.22 33.88
C ALA A 147 23.24 -18.53 33.89
N ILE A 148 23.62 -19.45 33.00
CA ILE A 148 22.95 -20.76 32.81
C ILE A 148 23.77 -21.92 33.38
N SER A 149 24.85 -21.66 34.12
CA SER A 149 25.76 -22.71 34.61
C SER A 149 25.08 -23.75 35.50
N HIS A 150 24.02 -23.35 36.20
CA HIS A 150 23.21 -24.21 37.05
C HIS A 150 22.09 -24.97 36.30
N TRP A 151 21.90 -24.71 35.00
CA TRP A 151 20.81 -25.32 34.25
C TRP A 151 21.16 -26.77 33.89
N PRO A 152 20.24 -27.73 34.09
CA PRO A 152 20.45 -29.13 33.68
C PRO A 152 20.79 -29.26 32.19
N ALA A 153 20.25 -28.37 31.35
CA ALA A 153 20.55 -28.30 29.92
C ALA A 153 22.05 -28.26 29.60
N THR A 154 22.90 -27.67 30.46
CA THR A 154 24.36 -27.64 30.23
C THR A 154 25.00 -29.03 30.17
N LYS A 155 24.35 -30.04 30.74
CA LYS A 155 24.80 -31.44 30.72
C LYS A 155 23.91 -32.33 29.85
N LEU A 156 22.60 -32.06 29.84
CA LEU A 156 21.60 -32.91 29.19
C LEU A 156 21.38 -32.57 27.72
N LEU A 157 21.46 -31.29 27.34
CA LEU A 157 21.13 -30.84 26.00
C LEU A 157 22.33 -31.04 25.06
N ASN A 158 22.43 -32.23 24.49
CA ASN A 158 23.45 -32.60 23.51
C ASN A 158 22.82 -33.20 22.24
N TYR A 159 23.67 -33.44 21.23
CA TYR A 159 23.24 -34.00 19.95
C TYR A 159 22.44 -35.31 20.11
N THR A 160 22.94 -36.24 20.92
CA THR A 160 22.30 -37.54 21.15
C THR A 160 20.93 -37.41 21.78
N PHE A 161 20.79 -36.55 22.80
CA PHE A 161 19.50 -36.24 23.41
C PHE A 161 18.50 -35.71 22.39
N LEU A 162 18.90 -34.75 21.56
CA LEU A 162 18.04 -34.16 20.53
C LEU A 162 17.65 -35.20 19.47
N ARG A 163 18.62 -35.97 18.96
CA ARG A 163 18.39 -37.05 18.00
C ARG A 163 17.36 -38.05 18.52
N ASP A 164 17.54 -38.52 19.75
CA ASP A 164 16.68 -39.54 20.34
C ASP A 164 15.28 -38.98 20.68
N LEU A 165 15.20 -37.71 21.11
CA LEU A 165 13.92 -37.03 21.37
C LEU A 165 13.08 -36.90 20.08
N TYR A 166 13.70 -36.40 19.00
CA TYR A 166 13.02 -36.25 17.71
C TYR A 166 12.72 -37.60 17.05
N GLY A 167 13.58 -38.60 17.23
CA GLY A 167 13.35 -39.95 16.70
C GLY A 167 12.19 -40.69 17.36
N LYS A 168 11.87 -40.39 18.63
CA LYS A 168 10.76 -41.02 19.37
C LYS A 168 9.38 -40.47 19.00
N ILE A 169 9.32 -39.25 18.47
CA ILE A 169 8.05 -38.55 18.25
C ILE A 169 7.70 -38.61 16.74
N PRO A 170 6.65 -39.34 16.35
CA PRO A 170 6.21 -39.40 14.95
C PRO A 170 5.88 -37.99 14.42
N GLY A 171 6.36 -37.68 13.21
CA GLY A 171 6.12 -36.38 12.59
C GLY A 171 6.99 -35.22 13.10
N ALA A 172 7.80 -35.40 14.15
CA ALA A 172 8.65 -34.33 14.68
C ALA A 172 9.80 -33.93 13.74
N LEU A 173 10.21 -34.84 12.85
CA LEU A 173 11.25 -34.59 11.85
C LEU A 173 10.71 -34.01 10.54
N ASP A 174 9.39 -34.00 10.39
CA ASP A 174 8.75 -33.54 9.17
C ASP A 174 8.44 -32.05 9.36
N SER A 175 8.88 -31.21 8.42
CA SER A 175 8.59 -29.77 8.43
C SER A 175 7.13 -29.54 8.02
N VAL A 176 6.17 -29.92 8.88
CA VAL A 176 4.75 -30.02 8.54
C VAL A 176 4.04 -28.65 8.45
N GLN A 177 4.57 -27.60 9.08
CA GLN A 177 3.96 -26.28 9.10
C GLN A 177 4.77 -25.27 8.27
N SER A 178 4.09 -24.31 7.64
CA SER A 178 4.68 -23.28 6.75
C SER A 178 5.81 -22.48 7.40
N ASP A 179 5.76 -22.33 8.72
CA ASP A 179 6.68 -21.45 9.47
C ASP A 179 7.86 -22.23 10.07
N CYS A 180 7.94 -23.54 9.80
CA CYS A 180 8.89 -24.45 10.41
C CYS A 180 10.05 -24.76 9.46
N GLN A 181 10.80 -23.69 9.19
CA GLN A 181 11.90 -23.71 8.25
C GLN A 181 13.12 -24.43 8.84
N PHE A 182 13.67 -25.37 8.06
CA PHE A 182 15.03 -25.87 8.25
C PHE A 182 16.02 -24.96 7.53
N LEU A 183 17.06 -24.53 8.24
CA LEU A 183 18.07 -23.58 7.77
C LEU A 183 19.41 -24.30 7.68
N HIS A 184 19.80 -24.69 6.47
CA HIS A 184 20.98 -25.52 6.26
C HIS A 184 22.32 -24.77 6.19
N PHE A 185 22.33 -23.42 6.20
CA PHE A 185 23.53 -22.55 6.28
C PHE A 185 24.84 -23.10 5.66
N LYS A 186 24.85 -23.35 4.34
CA LYS A 186 26.02 -23.88 3.58
C LYS A 186 26.53 -25.27 4.03
N SER A 187 25.80 -25.98 4.88
CA SER A 187 26.02 -27.41 5.13
C SER A 187 25.43 -28.25 3.98
N ASN A 188 25.85 -29.51 3.90
CA ASN A 188 25.33 -30.51 2.97
C ASN A 188 24.07 -31.23 3.47
N PHE A 189 23.42 -30.73 4.52
CA PHE A 189 22.16 -31.27 5.04
C PHE A 189 20.99 -30.59 4.34
N LEU A 190 19.99 -31.36 3.90
CA LEU A 190 18.77 -30.84 3.27
C LEU A 190 17.61 -30.78 4.26
N THR A 191 17.63 -31.67 5.27
CA THR A 191 16.57 -31.80 6.27
C THR A 191 17.14 -32.01 7.67
N LEU A 192 16.30 -31.79 8.68
CA LEU A 192 16.64 -32.13 10.08
C LEU A 192 16.91 -33.64 10.25
N ARG A 193 16.27 -34.48 9.43
CA ARG A 193 16.52 -35.92 9.39
C ARG A 193 17.96 -36.23 8.99
N ASP A 194 18.51 -35.49 8.02
CA ASP A 194 19.90 -35.67 7.59
C ASP A 194 20.87 -35.32 8.73
N VAL A 195 20.58 -34.26 9.48
CA VAL A 195 21.36 -33.85 10.65
C VAL A 195 21.39 -34.98 11.67
N PHE A 196 20.24 -35.54 12.03
CA PHE A 196 20.15 -36.62 13.02
C PHE A 196 20.60 -37.99 12.51
N SER A 197 20.86 -38.12 11.20
CA SER A 197 21.47 -39.31 10.60
C SER A 197 23.01 -39.26 10.55
N MET A 198 23.64 -38.13 10.92
CA MET A 198 25.09 -38.00 10.82
C MET A 198 25.82 -38.93 11.80
N SER A 199 27.06 -39.30 11.45
CA SER A 199 27.92 -40.10 12.33
C SER A 199 28.21 -39.36 13.64
N GLN A 200 28.39 -40.13 14.71
CA GLN A 200 28.78 -39.58 16.01
C GLN A 200 30.11 -38.83 15.94
N SER A 201 31.07 -39.32 15.13
CA SER A 201 32.36 -38.65 14.90
C SER A 201 32.19 -37.24 14.33
N ARG A 202 31.26 -37.06 13.39
CA ARG A 202 30.96 -35.77 12.77
C ARG A 202 30.21 -34.84 13.72
N ALA A 203 29.24 -35.37 14.47
CA ALA A 203 28.50 -34.62 15.48
C ALA A 203 29.44 -34.06 16.57
N GLU A 204 30.46 -34.82 16.97
CA GLU A 204 31.49 -34.42 17.94
C GLU A 204 32.62 -33.58 17.33
N PHE A 205 32.56 -33.27 16.03
CA PHE A 205 33.55 -32.50 15.31
C PHE A 205 34.99 -33.06 15.47
N ARG A 206 35.13 -34.39 15.37
CA ARG A 206 36.43 -35.04 15.44
C ARG A 206 37.32 -34.67 14.25
N LYS A 207 38.65 -34.80 14.44
CA LYS A 207 39.65 -34.48 13.40
C LYS A 207 39.37 -35.28 12.11
N GLY A 208 39.31 -34.58 10.99
CA GLY A 208 39.06 -35.16 9.66
C GLY A 208 37.59 -35.10 9.21
N GLU A 209 36.67 -34.73 10.09
CA GLU A 209 35.26 -34.57 9.77
C GLU A 209 34.95 -33.20 9.15
N LEU A 210 33.89 -33.15 8.33
CA LEU A 210 33.43 -31.90 7.74
C LEU A 210 32.70 -31.03 8.77
N PRO A 211 33.01 -29.72 8.87
CA PRO A 211 32.29 -28.81 9.74
C PRO A 211 30.82 -28.72 9.30
N TRP A 212 29.96 -28.39 10.25
CA TRP A 212 28.53 -28.23 9.99
C TRP A 212 27.93 -27.17 10.90
N TYR A 213 26.93 -26.48 10.37
CA TYR A 213 26.13 -25.49 11.08
C TYR A 213 24.73 -25.49 10.46
N VAL A 214 23.72 -25.63 11.30
CA VAL A 214 22.32 -25.69 10.91
C VAL A 214 21.48 -24.94 11.95
N GLY A 215 20.32 -24.46 11.52
CA GLY A 215 19.30 -23.92 12.41
C GLY A 215 17.94 -24.51 12.07
N TRP A 216 17.05 -24.60 13.04
CA TRP A 216 15.67 -24.99 12.82
C TRP A 216 14.78 -24.48 13.95
N SER A 217 13.50 -24.29 13.65
CA SER A 217 12.49 -23.95 14.65
C SER A 217 11.86 -25.21 15.23
N ASN A 218 11.66 -25.22 16.55
CA ASN A 218 10.91 -26.28 17.21
C ASN A 218 9.40 -25.99 17.12
N CYS A 219 8.72 -26.67 16.20
CA CYS A 219 7.29 -26.47 15.96
C CYS A 219 6.40 -27.61 16.46
N HIS A 220 6.99 -28.71 16.91
CA HIS A 220 6.22 -29.85 17.36
C HIS A 220 5.96 -29.72 18.87
N PRO A 221 4.70 -29.61 19.33
CA PRO A 221 4.40 -29.32 20.74
C PRO A 221 5.03 -30.32 21.74
N GLN A 222 5.11 -31.59 21.37
CA GLN A 222 5.73 -32.62 22.21
C GLN A 222 7.26 -32.47 22.33
N ILE A 223 7.92 -31.97 21.28
CA ILE A 223 9.36 -31.68 21.34
C ILE A 223 9.57 -30.45 22.23
N LEU A 224 8.74 -29.41 22.09
CA LEU A 224 8.78 -28.25 22.97
C LEU A 224 8.66 -28.70 24.43
N TYR A 225 7.67 -29.52 24.76
CA TYR A 225 7.53 -30.08 26.10
C TYR A 225 8.78 -30.84 26.57
N GLY A 226 9.29 -31.80 25.77
CA GLY A 226 10.47 -32.59 26.13
C GLY A 226 11.76 -31.77 26.28
N THR A 227 11.91 -30.68 25.54
CA THR A 227 13.04 -29.75 25.72
C THR A 227 12.87 -28.81 26.90
N THR A 228 11.63 -28.39 27.22
CA THR A 228 11.34 -27.54 28.38
C THR A 228 11.54 -28.23 29.72
N GLU A 229 11.59 -29.56 29.76
CA GLU A 229 11.97 -30.28 30.98
C GLU A 229 13.45 -30.06 31.34
N ALA A 230 14.32 -29.88 30.32
CA ALA A 230 15.74 -29.63 30.52
C ALA A 230 16.08 -28.13 30.73
N LEU A 231 15.16 -27.22 30.35
CA LEU A 231 15.33 -25.77 30.43
C LEU A 231 14.46 -25.19 31.54
N PRO A 232 15.03 -24.54 32.57
CA PRO A 232 14.20 -23.89 33.58
C PRO A 232 13.32 -22.83 32.92
N LYS A 233 12.05 -22.79 33.32
CA LYS A 233 11.17 -21.68 32.96
C LYS A 233 11.74 -20.42 33.58
N THR A 234 12.34 -19.56 32.77
CA THR A 234 12.62 -18.19 33.20
C THR A 234 11.31 -17.61 33.72
N SER A 235 11.32 -17.08 34.94
CA SER A 235 10.17 -16.39 35.52
C SER A 235 9.88 -15.15 34.67
N LEU A 236 9.14 -15.33 33.58
CA LEU A 236 8.53 -14.23 32.87
C LEU A 236 7.54 -13.61 33.86
N PRO A 237 7.60 -12.29 34.12
CA PRO A 237 6.57 -11.66 34.93
C PRO A 237 5.23 -11.98 34.29
N SER A 238 4.30 -12.49 35.11
CA SER A 238 2.93 -12.76 34.69
C SER A 238 2.44 -11.58 33.88
N ARG A 239 2.12 -11.81 32.60
CA ARG A 239 1.46 -10.83 31.74
C ARG A 239 0.15 -10.49 32.46
N ARG A 240 0.12 -9.41 33.24
CA ARG A 240 -1.14 -8.85 33.73
C ARG A 240 -1.86 -8.40 32.47
N ARG A 241 -2.92 -9.13 32.13
CA ARG A 241 -3.93 -8.67 31.20
C ARG A 241 -4.67 -7.50 31.82
#